data_AF-A0A1Y3AS02-F1
#
_entry.id   AF-A0A1Y3AS02-F1
#
_cell.length_a   1.000
_cell.length_b   1.000
_cell.length_c   1.000
_cell.angle_alpha   90.00
_cell.angle_beta   90.00
_cell.angle_gamma   90.00
#
_symmetry.space_group_name_H-M   'P 1'
#
loop_
_entity.id
_entity.type
_entity.pdbx_description
1 polymer ?
#
loop_
_entity_poly.entity_id
_entity_poly.type
_entity_poly.pdbx_seq_one_letter_code
_entity_poly.pdbx_strand_id
1 'polypeptide(L)'
;VTPETGVRHQIRVHLGFGLRCPILGDHKYSNLDSLSPQRLPSDILMALKIRQSKSRTIPMHLHASLIMIPELGKNGQNIFIPAPLPYHFRQNMRSLKLRLN
;
A
#
# COMPACT_ATOMS: atom_id res chain seq x y z
N VAL A 1 -3.80 7.42 -3.19
CA VAL A 1 -5.10 7.63 -2.51
C VAL A 1 -5.00 8.89 -1.66
N THR A 2 -6.09 9.63 -1.51
CA THR A 2 -6.15 10.86 -0.71
C THR A 2 -7.36 10.77 0.20
N PRO A 3 -7.22 10.27 1.44
CA PRO A 3 -8.36 10.15 2.35
C PRO A 3 -8.78 11.54 2.85
N GLU A 4 -10.09 11.80 2.89
CA GLU A 4 -10.65 13.05 3.43
C GLU A 4 -10.69 13.05 4.97
N THR A 5 -10.72 11.87 5.59
CA THR A 5 -10.71 11.71 7.04
C THR A 5 -9.49 10.92 7.50
N GLY A 6 -9.31 10.81 8.82
CA GLY A 6 -8.15 10.16 9.46
C GLY A 6 -8.51 8.90 10.25
N VAL A 7 -9.61 8.22 9.90
CA VAL A 7 -10.09 7.06 10.68
C VAL A 7 -9.04 5.94 10.69
N ARG A 8 -8.91 5.25 11.83
CA ARG A 8 -7.91 4.19 12.01
C ARG A 8 -8.01 3.16 10.89
N HIS A 9 -6.90 2.98 10.17
CA HIS A 9 -6.77 2.03 9.05
C HIS A 9 -7.77 2.25 7.89
N GLN A 10 -8.34 3.45 7.74
CA GLN A 10 -9.37 3.75 6.74
C GLN A 10 -9.05 3.24 5.33
N ILE A 11 -7.88 3.60 4.79
CA ILE A 11 -7.45 3.17 3.45
C ILE A 11 -7.42 1.64 3.35
N ARG A 12 -6.89 0.97 4.37
CA ARG A 12 -6.73 -0.50 4.39
C ARG A 12 -8.07 -1.21 4.38
N VAL A 13 -9.01 -0.76 5.21
CA VAL A 13 -10.36 -1.32 5.30
C VAL A 13 -11.17 -1.01 4.04
N HIS A 14 -11.12 0.21 3.54
CA HIS A 14 -11.84 0.61 2.33
C HIS A 14 -11.38 -0.22 1.11
N LEU A 15 -10.07 -0.41 0.96
CA LEU A 15 -9.54 -1.23 -0.14
C LEU A 15 -9.81 -2.73 0.08
N GLY A 16 -9.56 -3.25 1.28
CA GLY A 16 -9.71 -4.68 1.58
C GLY A 16 -11.16 -5.16 1.60
N PHE A 17 -12.04 -4.48 2.34
CA PHE A 17 -13.43 -4.91 2.51
C PHE A 17 -14.39 -4.16 1.60
N GLY A 18 -14.18 -2.85 1.38
CA GLY A 18 -15.05 -2.04 0.53
C GLY A 18 -14.90 -2.39 -0.96
N LEU A 19 -13.67 -2.37 -1.48
CA LEU A 19 -13.40 -2.64 -2.91
C LEU A 19 -13.05 -4.10 -3.22
N ARG A 20 -12.89 -4.95 -2.19
CA ARG A 20 -12.37 -6.33 -2.33
C ARG A 20 -11.01 -6.41 -3.06
N CYS A 21 -10.21 -5.36 -2.92
CA CYS A 21 -8.89 -5.20 -3.52
C CYS A 21 -7.86 -4.87 -2.41
N PRO A 22 -7.53 -5.82 -1.52
CA PRO A 22 -6.66 -5.56 -0.38
C PRO A 22 -5.24 -5.17 -0.82
N ILE A 23 -4.61 -4.33 -0.02
CA ILE A 23 -3.22 -3.88 -0.24
C ILE A 23 -2.27 -5.08 -0.17
N LEU A 24 -1.30 -5.15 -1.07
CA LEU A 24 -0.26 -6.18 -1.04
C LEU A 24 0.54 -6.10 0.28
N GLY A 25 0.63 -7.23 0.99
CA GLY A 25 1.27 -7.32 2.31
C GLY A 25 0.35 -6.95 3.49
N ASP A 26 -0.92 -6.57 3.25
CA ASP A 26 -1.86 -6.31 4.34
C ASP A 26 -2.57 -7.59 4.79
N HIS A 27 -1.88 -8.38 5.61
CA HIS A 27 -2.40 -9.65 6.10
C HIS A 27 -3.66 -9.51 6.98
N LYS A 28 -3.86 -8.34 7.62
CA LYS A 28 -4.96 -8.13 8.57
C LYS A 28 -6.31 -7.94 7.89
N TYR A 29 -6.31 -7.23 6.76
CA TYR A 29 -7.53 -6.85 6.05
C TYR A 29 -7.67 -7.56 4.68
N SER A 30 -6.89 -8.61 4.45
CA SER A 30 -6.99 -9.45 3.24
C SER A 30 -8.00 -10.59 3.36
N ASN A 31 -8.40 -10.95 4.57
CA ASN A 31 -9.35 -12.02 4.84
C ASN A 31 -10.40 -11.49 5.82
N LEU A 32 -11.68 -11.82 5.61
CA LEU A 32 -12.77 -11.46 6.51
C LEU A 32 -12.87 -12.43 7.70
N ASP A 33 -12.66 -13.72 7.42
CA ASP A 33 -13.05 -14.79 8.35
C ASP A 33 -11.88 -15.45 9.09
N SER A 34 -10.63 -15.04 8.80
CA SER A 34 -9.46 -15.65 9.43
C SER A 34 -8.28 -14.72 9.59
N LEU A 35 -7.53 -14.93 10.68
CA LEU A 35 -6.21 -14.34 10.92
C LEU A 35 -5.13 -15.16 10.19
N SER A 36 -5.19 -15.16 8.86
CA SER A 36 -4.21 -15.86 8.02
C SER A 36 -3.44 -14.88 7.13
N PRO A 37 -2.18 -15.20 6.75
CA PRO A 37 -1.44 -14.42 5.78
C PRO A 37 -2.25 -14.21 4.50
N GLN A 38 -2.01 -13.08 3.82
CA GLN A 38 -2.63 -12.79 2.54
C GLN A 38 -2.35 -13.95 1.55
N ARG A 39 -3.42 -14.50 0.98
CA ARG A 39 -3.35 -15.45 -0.13
C ARG A 39 -3.19 -14.68 -1.42
N LEU A 40 -2.19 -15.06 -2.20
CA LEU A 40 -1.88 -14.41 -3.46
C LEU A 40 -2.16 -15.37 -4.62
N PRO A 41 -2.70 -14.88 -5.74
CA PRO A 41 -2.79 -15.64 -6.97
C PRO A 41 -1.42 -16.19 -7.42
N SER A 42 -1.43 -17.32 -8.13
CA SER A 42 -0.21 -18.05 -8.52
C SER A 42 0.70 -17.24 -9.46
N ASP A 43 0.11 -16.46 -10.36
CA ASP A 43 0.79 -15.51 -11.25
C ASP A 43 1.48 -14.39 -10.48
N ILE A 44 0.83 -13.84 -9.45
CA ILE A 44 1.42 -12.83 -8.56
C ILE A 44 2.59 -13.42 -7.76
N LEU A 45 2.44 -14.63 -7.23
CA LEU A 45 3.53 -15.35 -6.54
C LEU A 45 4.73 -15.60 -7.47
N MET A 46 4.46 -16.00 -8.72
CA MET A 46 5.48 -16.23 -9.74
C MET A 46 6.22 -14.93 -10.10
N ALA A 47 5.47 -13.84 -10.32
CA ALA A 47 6.04 -12.53 -10.61
C ALA A 47 6.93 -12.01 -9.46
N LEU A 48 6.47 -12.17 -8.21
CA LEU A 48 7.22 -11.80 -7.01
C LEU A 48 8.34 -12.80 -6.66
N LYS A 49 8.44 -13.94 -7.35
CA LYS A 49 9.43 -15.01 -7.13
C LYS A 49 9.42 -15.55 -5.70
N ILE A 50 8.24 -15.76 -5.14
CA ILE A 50 8.06 -16.29 -3.78
C ILE A 50 7.08 -17.46 -3.76
N ARG A 51 7.18 -18.28 -2.71
CA ARG A 51 6.16 -19.31 -2.39
C ARG A 51 5.07 -18.69 -1.54
N GLN A 52 3.84 -19.24 -1.59
CA GLN A 52 2.73 -18.80 -0.73
C GLN A 52 3.09 -18.82 0.77
N SER A 53 3.89 -19.78 1.24
CA SER A 53 4.35 -19.85 2.62
C SER A 53 5.19 -18.65 3.06
N LYS A 54 5.79 -17.92 2.10
CA LYS A 54 6.57 -16.69 2.29
C LYS A 54 5.75 -15.42 2.08
N SER A 55 4.46 -15.49 1.74
CA SER A 55 3.63 -14.28 1.60
C SER A 55 3.55 -13.47 2.90
N ARG A 56 3.64 -14.14 4.05
CA ARG A 56 3.68 -13.53 5.39
C ARG A 56 4.86 -12.57 5.64
N THR A 57 5.88 -12.60 4.78
CA THR A 57 7.08 -11.74 4.91
C THR A 57 7.04 -10.56 3.96
N ILE A 58 5.97 -10.40 3.16
CA ILE A 58 5.82 -9.28 2.24
C ILE A 58 5.46 -8.03 3.07
N PRO A 59 6.25 -6.96 3.00
CA PRO A 59 5.90 -5.69 3.65
C PRO A 59 4.65 -5.08 3.02
N MET A 60 3.90 -4.30 3.79
CA MET A 60 2.71 -3.62 3.30
C MET A 60 3.06 -2.55 2.28
N HIS A 61 2.37 -2.56 1.14
CA HIS A 61 2.55 -1.59 0.05
C HIS A 61 1.62 -0.38 0.22
N LEU A 62 1.73 0.27 1.38
CA LEU A 62 1.02 1.52 1.69
C LEU A 62 2.06 2.56 2.13
N HIS A 63 2.19 3.63 1.36
CA HIS A 63 3.22 4.66 1.55
C HIS A 63 2.60 6.05 1.49
N ALA A 64 2.94 6.91 2.45
CA ALA A 64 2.60 8.32 2.43
C ALA A 64 3.61 9.08 1.55
N SER A 65 3.29 9.20 0.26
CA SER A 65 4.22 9.76 -0.74
C SER A 65 4.34 11.28 -0.71
N LEU A 66 3.34 11.98 -0.18
CA LEU A 66 3.28 13.43 -0.15
C LEU A 66 2.41 13.88 1.02
N ILE A 67 2.90 14.86 1.77
CA ILE A 67 2.10 15.63 2.74
C ILE A 67 2.08 17.08 2.28
N MET A 68 0.89 17.67 2.23
CA MET A 68 0.71 19.10 2.01
C MET A 68 0.29 19.74 3.32
N ILE A 69 1.00 20.79 3.73
CA ILE A 69 0.64 21.60 4.90
C ILE A 69 0.21 22.97 4.37
N PRO A 70 -1.05 23.37 4.59
CA PRO A 70 -1.54 24.63 4.05
C PRO A 70 -0.88 25.82 4.76
N GLU A 71 -0.60 26.88 3.99
CA GLU A 71 -0.25 28.22 4.48
C GLU A 71 0.98 28.31 5.42
N LEU A 72 1.80 27.26 5.50
CA LEU A 72 2.99 27.24 6.36
C LEU A 72 4.25 27.86 5.70
N GLY A 73 4.21 28.09 4.38
CA GLY A 73 5.32 28.63 3.60
C GLY A 73 5.39 30.16 3.59
N LYS A 74 6.43 30.70 2.93
CA LYS A 74 6.60 32.15 2.76
C LYS A 74 5.38 32.73 2.04
N ASN A 75 4.83 33.82 2.58
CA ASN A 75 3.63 34.51 2.06
C ASN A 75 2.38 33.61 1.98
N GLY A 76 2.21 32.67 2.94
CA GLY A 76 1.02 31.81 2.99
C GLY A 76 1.00 30.71 1.92
N GLN A 77 2.14 30.39 1.31
CA GLN A 77 2.23 29.29 0.36
C GLN A 77 2.07 27.93 1.07
N ASN A 78 1.48 26.97 0.36
CA ASN A 78 1.41 25.59 0.84
C ASN A 78 2.80 24.95 0.77
N ILE A 79 3.14 24.16 1.80
CA ILE A 79 4.36 23.37 1.82
C ILE A 79 4.05 21.95 1.39
N PHE A 80 4.85 21.42 0.46
CA PHE A 80 4.76 20.05 -0.03
C PHE A 80 5.99 19.27 0.42
N ILE A 81 5.76 18.16 1.12
CA ILE A 81 6.82 17.29 1.67
C ILE A 81 6.72 15.92 0.98
N PRO A 82 7.48 15.68 -0.10
CA PRO A 82 7.47 14.40 -0.79
C PRO A 82 8.34 13.36 -0.05
N ALA A 83 7.98 12.08 -0.18
CA ALA A 83 8.78 10.97 0.30
C ALA A 83 8.99 9.92 -0.82
N PRO A 84 10.24 9.58 -1.18
CA PRO A 84 10.50 8.61 -2.23
C PRO A 84 9.95 7.23 -1.86
N LEU A 85 9.51 6.47 -2.86
CA LEU A 85 9.02 5.10 -2.61
C LEU A 85 10.12 4.23 -1.97
N PRO A 86 9.78 3.44 -0.94
CA PRO A 86 10.69 2.46 -0.35
C PRO A 86 11.22 1.47 -1.38
N TYR A 87 12.44 0.96 -1.16
CA TYR A 87 13.09 0.02 -2.07
C TYR A 87 12.24 -1.20 -2.40
N HIS A 88 11.66 -1.87 -1.39
CA HIS A 88 10.82 -3.05 -1.58
C HIS A 88 9.59 -2.77 -2.46
N PHE A 89 9.00 -1.58 -2.31
CA PHE A 89 7.82 -1.16 -3.06
C PHE A 89 8.20 -1.05 -4.55
N ARG A 90 9.29 -0.35 -4.85
CA ARG A 90 9.79 -0.20 -6.23
C ARG A 90 10.19 -1.54 -6.85
N GLN A 91 10.87 -2.40 -6.09
CA GLN A 91 11.28 -3.72 -6.58
C GLN A 91 10.06 -4.56 -6.96
N ASN A 92 9.05 -4.62 -6.09
CA ASN A 92 7.85 -5.41 -6.34
C ASN A 92 6.99 -4.80 -7.46
N MET A 93 6.89 -3.47 -7.57
CA MET A 93 6.25 -2.84 -8.72
C MET A 93 6.90 -3.24 -10.05
N ARG A 94 8.24 -3.27 -10.11
CA ARG A 94 8.96 -3.73 -11.31
C ARG A 94 8.65 -5.19 -11.63
N SER A 95 8.68 -6.07 -10.63
CA SER A 95 8.31 -7.49 -10.79
C SER A 95 6.88 -7.66 -11.30
N LEU A 96 5.95 -6.83 -10.84
CA LEU A 96 4.55 -6.82 -11.23
C LEU A 96 4.26 -5.99 -12.49
N LYS A 97 5.29 -5.45 -13.16
CA LYS A 97 5.19 -4.60 -14.35
C LYS A 97 4.30 -3.36 -14.16
N LEU A 98 4.24 -2.83 -12.93
CA LEU A 98 3.52 -1.61 -12.58
C LEU A 98 4.41 -0.37 -12.77
N ARG A 99 3.79 0.75 -13.16
CA ARG A 99 4.44 2.07 -13.26
C ARG A 99 3.68 3.08 -12.40
N LEU A 100 4.39 4.06 -11.88
CA LEU A 100 3.74 5.27 -11.37
C LEU A 100 3.38 6.13 -12.57
N ASN A 101 2.12 6.56 -12.62
CA ASN A 101 1.65 7.56 -13.58
C ASN A 101 1.94 8.97 -13.05
#